data_AF-X1H091-F1
#
_entry.id   AF-X1H091-F1
#
_cell.length_a   1.000
_cell.length_b   1.000
_cell.length_c   1.000
_cell.angle_alpha   90.00
_cell.angle_beta   90.00
_cell.angle_gamma   90.00
#
_symmetry.space_group_name_H-M   'P 1'
#
loop_
_entity.id
_entity.type
_entity.pdbx_description
1 polymer ?
#
loop_
_entity_poly.entity_id
_entity_poly.type
_entity_poly.pdbx_seq_one_letter_code
_entity_poly.pdbx_strand_id
1 'polypeptide(L)'
;HFKYIKAQKGEKIALVDNSNKILGWIGLIPDTDGRGKYFILSGHEVHSDSRGQGIGSRLMEEAQSYLTVLYVSRLKFGTSPLLTINASLYITKFGTCYTWNNKIKLADGSPWPYVTCEWDFNNPLSKPAELTTMDILSINILQWRGYQPIPLEAARYPAKVSVLFPPTTKYELKTAIDRNEGFLKTLFEIFDSLHKKGYGFTWFDKIRIEEGLFYYYYMTKELNILRF
;
A
#
# COMPACT_ATOMS: atom_id res chain seq x y z
N HIS A 1 -16.77 -12.84 -3.65
CA HIS A 1 -16.38 -11.66 -4.45
C HIS A 1 -17.43 -11.27 -5.49
N PHE A 2 -17.67 -12.02 -6.57
CA PHE A 2 -18.61 -11.61 -7.63
C PHE A 2 -20.03 -11.28 -7.19
N LYS A 3 -20.66 -12.16 -6.39
CA LYS A 3 -22.02 -11.91 -5.85
C LYS A 3 -22.07 -10.62 -5.02
N TYR A 4 -21.00 -10.33 -4.27
CA TYR A 4 -20.89 -9.14 -3.46
C TYR A 4 -20.75 -7.87 -4.32
N ILE A 5 -19.82 -7.87 -5.29
CA ILE A 5 -19.63 -6.72 -6.21
C ILE A 5 -20.94 -6.41 -6.92
N LYS A 6 -21.61 -7.42 -7.48
CA LYS A 6 -22.91 -7.26 -8.15
C LYS A 6 -23.99 -6.72 -7.21
N ALA A 7 -24.07 -7.24 -5.98
CA ALA A 7 -25.04 -6.77 -4.99
C ALA A 7 -24.83 -5.29 -4.61
N GLN A 8 -23.58 -4.81 -4.65
CA GLN A 8 -23.22 -3.42 -4.38
C GLN A 8 -23.28 -2.53 -5.65
N LYS A 9 -23.92 -3.00 -6.73
CA LYS A 9 -23.97 -2.31 -8.03
C LYS A 9 -22.58 -1.94 -8.57
N GLY A 10 -21.60 -2.78 -8.25
CA GLY A 10 -20.23 -2.64 -8.70
C GLY A 10 -20.01 -3.28 -10.07
N GLU A 11 -18.87 -2.92 -10.66
CA GLU A 11 -18.40 -3.42 -11.94
C GLU A 11 -17.20 -4.34 -11.78
N LYS A 12 -17.01 -5.18 -12.81
CA LYS A 12 -15.84 -6.02 -12.92
C LYS A 12 -15.22 -5.87 -14.30
N ILE A 13 -13.95 -5.47 -14.33
CA ILE A 13 -13.15 -5.43 -15.54
C ILE A 13 -12.23 -6.66 -15.53
N ALA A 14 -12.22 -7.42 -16.61
CA ALA A 14 -11.39 -8.60 -16.77
C ALA A 14 -10.50 -8.45 -18.01
N LEU A 15 -9.25 -8.85 -17.88
CA LEU A 15 -8.35 -8.99 -19.02
C LEU A 15 -8.36 -10.46 -19.45
N VAL A 16 -8.56 -10.71 -20.74
CA VAL A 16 -8.58 -12.05 -21.34
C VAL A 16 -7.51 -12.18 -22.42
N ASP A 17 -7.05 -13.40 -22.68
CA ASP A 17 -6.21 -13.70 -23.85
C ASP A 17 -7.03 -13.97 -25.12
N ASN A 18 -6.34 -14.27 -26.22
CA ASN A 18 -6.95 -14.60 -27.51
C ASN A 18 -7.84 -15.86 -27.49
N SER A 19 -7.72 -16.69 -26.45
CA SER A 19 -8.57 -17.87 -26.22
C SER A 19 -9.74 -17.60 -25.27
N ASN A 20 -9.98 -16.33 -24.91
CA ASN A 20 -10.93 -15.89 -23.89
C ASN A 20 -10.63 -16.38 -22.46
N LYS A 21 -9.40 -16.82 -22.19
CA LYS A 21 -9.00 -17.18 -20.83
C LYS A 21 -8.78 -15.91 -20.02
N ILE A 22 -9.37 -15.84 -18.83
CA ILE A 22 -9.17 -14.73 -17.90
C ILE A 22 -7.74 -14.75 -17.35
N LEU A 23 -6.98 -13.71 -17.66
CA LEU A 23 -5.61 -13.52 -17.18
C LEU A 23 -5.56 -12.75 -15.86
N GLY A 24 -6.56 -11.91 -15.61
CA GLY A 24 -6.70 -11.16 -14.37
C GLY A 24 -7.99 -10.35 -14.33
N TRP A 25 -8.31 -9.80 -13.17
CA TRP A 25 -9.51 -8.99 -13.00
C TRP A 25 -9.39 -7.95 -11.89
N ILE A 26 -10.20 -6.91 -12.01
CA ILE A 26 -10.39 -5.85 -11.03
C ILE A 26 -11.88 -5.61 -10.76
N GLY A 27 -12.23 -5.44 -9.48
CA GLY A 27 -13.60 -5.22 -9.02
C GLY A 27 -13.76 -3.83 -8.40
N LEU A 28 -14.77 -3.10 -8.83
CA LEU A 28 -14.99 -1.69 -8.48
C LEU A 28 -16.39 -1.53 -7.90
N ILE A 29 -16.53 -0.89 -6.75
CA ILE A 29 -17.83 -0.63 -6.11
C ILE A 29 -18.03 0.88 -5.98
N PRO A 30 -19.12 1.47 -6.50
CA PRO A 30 -19.37 2.90 -6.35
C PRO A 30 -19.67 3.25 -4.88
N ASP A 31 -19.20 4.40 -4.44
CA ASP A 31 -19.46 4.92 -3.09
C ASP A 31 -19.34 6.47 -3.08
N THR A 32 -19.67 7.11 -1.96
CA THR A 32 -19.69 8.57 -1.80
C THR A 32 -19.21 9.01 -0.43
N ASP A 33 -18.44 10.10 -0.38
CA ASP A 33 -18.05 10.78 0.86
C ASP A 33 -18.25 12.31 0.73
N GLY A 34 -17.80 13.08 1.72
CA GLY A 34 -17.88 14.53 1.71
C GLY A 34 -17.16 15.23 0.53
N ARG A 35 -16.28 14.53 -0.20
CA ARG A 35 -15.59 15.02 -1.40
C ARG A 35 -16.24 14.51 -2.69
N GLY A 36 -17.44 13.91 -2.60
CA GLY A 36 -18.23 13.43 -3.72
C GLY A 36 -18.10 11.94 -4.00
N LYS A 37 -18.37 11.54 -5.25
CA LYS A 37 -18.35 10.13 -5.68
C LYS A 37 -16.92 9.61 -5.77
N TYR A 38 -16.73 8.35 -5.39
CA TYR A 38 -15.51 7.58 -5.60
C TYR A 38 -15.87 6.12 -5.87
N PHE A 39 -14.87 5.28 -6.17
CA PHE A 39 -15.05 3.83 -6.19
C PHE A 39 -14.10 3.16 -5.20
N ILE A 40 -14.54 2.03 -4.64
CA ILE A 40 -13.73 1.13 -3.83
C ILE A 40 -13.21 -0.01 -4.71
N LEU A 41 -11.91 -0.27 -4.66
CA LEU A 41 -11.32 -1.49 -5.19
C LEU A 41 -11.67 -2.67 -4.29
N SER A 42 -12.60 -3.52 -4.73
CA SER A 42 -13.08 -4.68 -3.97
C SER A 42 -12.40 -6.00 -4.36
N GLY A 43 -11.42 -5.95 -5.26
CA GLY A 43 -10.60 -7.09 -5.64
C GLY A 43 -9.70 -6.76 -6.81
N HIS A 44 -8.48 -7.32 -6.80
CA HIS A 44 -7.52 -7.20 -7.87
C HIS A 44 -6.64 -8.44 -7.87
N GLU A 45 -6.81 -9.26 -8.90
CA GLU A 45 -6.15 -10.55 -9.00
C GLU A 45 -5.57 -10.77 -10.39
N VAL A 46 -4.38 -11.36 -10.43
CA VAL A 46 -3.73 -11.83 -11.65
C VAL A 46 -3.49 -13.32 -11.51
N HIS A 47 -3.87 -14.07 -12.54
CA HIS A 47 -3.62 -15.50 -12.64
C HIS A 47 -2.14 -15.80 -12.38
N SER A 48 -1.83 -16.85 -11.61
CA SER A 48 -0.45 -17.16 -11.18
C SER A 48 0.53 -17.19 -12.35
N ASP A 49 0.14 -17.89 -13.41
CA ASP A 49 0.97 -18.15 -14.59
C ASP A 49 1.16 -16.92 -15.49
N SER A 50 0.42 -15.84 -15.20
CA SER A 50 0.44 -14.60 -15.96
C SER A 50 1.04 -13.43 -15.16
N ARG A 51 1.51 -13.68 -13.94
CA ARG A 51 2.16 -12.65 -13.11
C ARG A 51 3.48 -12.19 -13.72
N GLY A 52 3.88 -10.96 -13.42
CA GLY A 52 5.11 -10.35 -13.96
C GLY A 52 4.98 -9.77 -15.37
N GLN A 53 3.82 -9.91 -16.02
CA GLN A 53 3.58 -9.45 -17.40
C GLN A 53 2.87 -8.09 -17.48
N GLY A 54 2.88 -7.29 -16.40
CA GLY A 54 2.25 -5.97 -16.37
C GLY A 54 0.72 -5.95 -16.31
N ILE A 55 0.04 -7.11 -16.26
CA ILE A 55 -1.43 -7.23 -16.25
C ILE A 55 -2.08 -6.42 -15.14
N GLY A 56 -1.53 -6.46 -13.92
CA GLY A 56 -2.10 -5.73 -12.80
C GLY A 56 -2.05 -4.22 -13.00
N SER A 57 -0.97 -3.70 -13.59
CA SER A 57 -0.92 -2.28 -13.96
C SER A 57 -1.95 -1.94 -15.03
N ARG A 58 -2.10 -2.81 -16.04
CA ARG A 58 -3.08 -2.60 -17.10
C ARG A 58 -4.50 -2.57 -16.56
N LEU A 59 -4.86 -3.48 -15.64
CA LEU A 59 -6.17 -3.49 -15.00
C LEU A 59 -6.47 -2.20 -14.22
N MET A 60 -5.48 -1.61 -13.55
CA MET A 60 -5.62 -0.32 -12.88
C MET A 60 -5.79 0.84 -13.87
N GLU A 61 -5.09 0.84 -15.00
CA GLU A 61 -5.25 1.83 -16.08
C GLU A 61 -6.64 1.73 -16.74
N GLU A 62 -7.16 0.52 -16.94
CA GLU A 62 -8.52 0.30 -17.42
C GLU A 62 -9.55 0.78 -16.40
N ALA A 63 -9.33 0.54 -15.10
CA ALA A 63 -10.18 1.08 -14.05
C ALA A 63 -10.19 2.61 -14.03
N GLN A 64 -9.02 3.25 -14.19
CA GLN A 64 -8.93 4.71 -14.34
C GLN A 64 -9.73 5.21 -15.55
N SER A 65 -9.58 4.56 -16.70
CA SER A 65 -10.28 4.93 -17.94
C SER A 65 -11.80 4.82 -17.75
N TYR A 66 -12.27 3.71 -17.16
CA TYR A 66 -13.68 3.50 -16.84
C TYR A 66 -14.24 4.57 -15.88
N LEU A 67 -13.54 4.86 -14.78
CA LEU A 67 -13.95 5.90 -13.82
C LEU A 67 -13.96 7.29 -14.45
N THR A 68 -13.02 7.59 -15.34
CA THR A 68 -12.93 8.88 -16.05
C THR A 68 -14.16 9.11 -16.92
N VAL A 69 -14.65 8.08 -17.62
CA VAL A 69 -15.91 8.15 -18.40
C VAL A 69 -17.12 8.48 -17.51
N LEU A 70 -17.06 8.09 -16.24
CA LEU A 70 -18.09 8.38 -15.24
C LEU A 70 -17.88 9.71 -14.49
N TYR A 71 -16.90 10.52 -14.90
CA TYR A 71 -16.50 11.76 -14.22
C TYR A 71 -16.12 11.55 -12.75
N VAL A 72 -15.49 10.41 -12.44
CA VAL A 72 -14.95 10.10 -11.10
C VAL A 72 -13.44 10.03 -11.17
N SER A 73 -12.74 10.77 -10.31
CA SER A 73 -11.27 10.77 -10.28
C SER A 73 -10.66 9.96 -9.13
N ARG A 74 -11.48 9.46 -8.20
CA ARG A 74 -10.98 8.87 -6.95
C ARG A 74 -11.28 7.38 -6.87
N LEU A 75 -10.21 6.61 -6.65
CA LEU A 75 -10.25 5.19 -6.34
C LEU A 75 -9.66 4.96 -4.95
N LYS A 76 -10.46 4.38 -4.05
CA LYS A 76 -10.04 4.02 -2.69
C LYS A 76 -9.84 2.53 -2.55
N PHE A 77 -8.89 2.15 -1.70
CA PHE A 77 -8.62 0.73 -1.44
C PHE A 77 -7.90 0.53 -0.11
N GLY A 78 -7.84 -0.72 0.32
CA GLY A 78 -7.06 -1.13 1.47
C GLY A 78 -5.82 -1.89 1.05
N THR A 79 -4.70 -1.63 1.72
CA THR A 79 -3.57 -2.55 1.67
C THR A 79 -2.88 -2.63 3.02
N SER A 80 -1.97 -3.58 3.15
CA SER A 80 -0.99 -3.57 4.22
C SER A 80 0.23 -2.76 3.78
N PRO A 81 0.87 -1.99 4.68
CA PRO A 81 2.19 -1.43 4.40
C PRO A 81 3.26 -2.53 4.30
N LEU A 82 2.94 -3.77 4.71
CA LEU A 82 3.76 -4.94 4.44
C LEU A 82 3.94 -5.09 2.93
N LEU A 83 5.20 -5.17 2.49
CA LEU A 83 5.58 -5.21 1.08
C LEU A 83 5.12 -6.48 0.37
N THR A 84 3.86 -6.50 -0.03
CA THR A 84 3.36 -7.44 -1.03
C THR A 84 3.54 -6.85 -2.42
N ILE A 85 3.57 -7.71 -3.44
CA ILE A 85 3.64 -7.29 -4.85
C ILE A 85 2.52 -6.29 -5.20
N ASN A 86 1.33 -6.47 -4.62
CA ASN A 86 0.19 -5.56 -4.82
C ASN A 86 0.43 -4.20 -4.17
N ALA A 87 0.96 -4.17 -2.95
CA ALA A 87 1.34 -2.92 -2.29
C ALA A 87 2.36 -2.16 -3.16
N SER A 88 3.41 -2.83 -3.64
CA SER A 88 4.39 -2.22 -4.54
C SER A 88 3.77 -1.65 -5.82
N LEU A 89 2.83 -2.38 -6.45
CA LEU A 89 2.14 -1.91 -7.66
C LEU A 89 1.34 -0.63 -7.41
N TYR A 90 0.51 -0.60 -6.37
CA TYR A 90 -0.31 0.56 -6.04
C TYR A 90 0.56 1.77 -5.73
N ILE A 91 1.64 1.52 -5.01
CA ILE A 91 2.40 2.59 -4.39
C ILE A 91 3.38 3.23 -5.36
N THR A 92 4.04 2.44 -6.21
CA THR A 92 5.11 2.96 -7.08
C THR A 92 4.61 3.59 -8.38
N LYS A 93 3.42 3.19 -8.87
CA LYS A 93 2.96 3.61 -10.20
C LYS A 93 1.91 4.72 -10.18
N PHE A 94 1.11 4.83 -9.13
CA PHE A 94 -0.14 5.57 -9.18
C PHE A 94 -0.22 6.79 -8.25
N GLY A 95 0.87 7.24 -7.61
CA GLY A 95 0.84 8.45 -6.78
C GLY A 95 -0.30 8.42 -5.73
N THR A 96 -0.49 7.28 -5.09
CA THR A 96 -1.59 7.06 -4.14
C THR A 96 -1.21 7.62 -2.77
N CYS A 97 -2.17 8.26 -2.08
CA CYS A 97 -2.02 8.71 -0.69
C CYS A 97 -2.37 7.60 0.30
N TYR A 98 -1.71 7.55 1.46
CA TYR A 98 -1.93 6.54 2.49
C TYR A 98 -2.30 7.16 3.83
N THR A 99 -3.28 6.57 4.49
CA THR A 99 -3.64 6.91 5.86
C THR A 99 -3.58 5.66 6.70
N TRP A 100 -2.86 5.72 7.82
CA TRP A 100 -2.85 4.64 8.81
C TRP A 100 -4.26 4.35 9.31
N ASN A 101 -4.60 3.06 9.41
CA ASN A 101 -5.90 2.65 9.94
C ASN A 101 -5.70 1.44 10.87
N ASN A 102 -5.63 1.73 12.16
CA ASN A 102 -5.44 0.76 13.24
C ASN A 102 -6.73 0.01 13.64
N LYS A 103 -7.84 0.19 12.92
CA LYS A 103 -9.12 -0.47 13.25
C LYS A 103 -9.22 -1.88 12.68
N ILE A 104 -8.34 -2.25 11.75
CA ILE A 104 -8.39 -3.56 11.09
C ILE A 104 -7.68 -4.60 11.94
N LYS A 105 -8.38 -5.72 12.19
CA LYS A 105 -7.90 -6.87 12.94
C LYS A 105 -8.07 -8.14 12.12
N LEU A 106 -7.21 -9.12 12.39
CA LEU A 106 -7.35 -10.49 11.91
C LEU A 106 -8.54 -11.19 12.61
N ALA A 107 -8.93 -12.36 12.09
CA ALA A 107 -10.06 -13.13 12.62
C ALA A 107 -9.87 -13.58 14.08
N ASP A 108 -8.62 -13.76 14.51
CA ASP A 108 -8.22 -14.08 15.88
C ASP A 108 -8.16 -12.85 16.80
N GLY A 109 -8.46 -11.66 16.29
CA GLY A 109 -8.40 -10.38 17.01
C GLY A 109 -7.02 -9.73 17.02
N SER A 110 -5.99 -10.39 16.47
CA SER A 110 -4.65 -9.83 16.35
C SER A 110 -4.64 -8.59 15.45
N PRO A 111 -3.81 -7.57 15.75
CA PRO A 111 -3.73 -6.37 14.91
C PRO A 111 -3.13 -6.69 13.53
N TRP A 112 -3.65 -6.05 12.49
CA TRP A 112 -3.09 -6.12 11.14
C TRP A 112 -2.60 -4.73 10.71
N PRO A 113 -1.31 -4.56 10.33
CA PRO A 113 -0.86 -3.31 9.75
C PRO A 113 -1.66 -3.01 8.49
N TYR A 114 -2.43 -1.91 8.51
CA TYR A 114 -3.35 -1.58 7.45
C TYR A 114 -3.31 -0.08 7.15
N VAL A 115 -3.32 0.23 5.86
CA VAL A 115 -3.43 1.59 5.36
C VAL A 115 -4.63 1.67 4.43
N THR A 116 -5.39 2.75 4.60
CA THR A 116 -6.38 3.18 3.63
C THR A 116 -5.67 3.99 2.57
N CYS A 117 -5.91 3.64 1.32
CA CYS A 117 -5.31 4.25 0.15
C CYS A 117 -6.34 5.05 -0.63
N GLU A 118 -5.91 6.18 -1.17
CA GLU A 118 -6.67 6.92 -2.17
C GLU A 118 -5.76 7.30 -3.33
N TRP A 119 -6.17 6.89 -4.53
CA TRP A 119 -5.61 7.38 -5.78
C TRP A 119 -6.58 8.39 -6.37
N ASP A 120 -6.21 9.68 -6.34
CA ASP A 120 -6.89 10.74 -7.08
C ASP A 120 -6.13 11.01 -8.38
N PHE A 121 -6.76 10.70 -9.51
CA PHE A 121 -6.14 10.78 -10.83
C PHE A 121 -5.85 12.23 -11.24
N ASN A 122 -6.61 13.18 -10.68
CA ASN A 122 -6.46 14.61 -10.97
C ASN A 122 -5.44 15.29 -10.06
N ASN A 123 -5.11 14.67 -8.92
CA ASN A 123 -4.15 15.19 -7.96
C ASN A 123 -3.31 14.04 -7.38
N PRO A 124 -2.50 13.36 -8.21
CA PRO A 124 -1.66 12.27 -7.73
C PRO A 124 -0.62 12.82 -6.76
N LEU A 125 -0.27 12.01 -5.75
CA LEU A 125 0.79 12.30 -4.81
C LEU A 125 2.09 12.62 -5.56
N SER A 126 2.60 13.83 -5.34
CA SER A 126 3.84 14.31 -5.95
C SER A 126 5.04 13.50 -5.47
N LYS A 127 5.94 13.16 -6.40
CA LYS A 127 7.26 12.63 -6.06
C LYS A 127 7.98 13.65 -5.17
N PRO A 128 8.60 13.23 -4.04
CA PRO A 128 9.44 14.12 -3.25
C PRO A 128 10.67 14.50 -4.07
N ALA A 129 11.36 15.54 -3.60
CA ALA A 129 12.73 15.81 -4.02
C ALA A 129 13.59 14.54 -3.87
N GLU A 130 14.58 14.35 -4.74
CA GLU A 130 15.47 13.19 -4.72
C GLU A 130 16.11 13.03 -3.33
N LEU A 131 15.74 11.96 -2.62
CA LEU A 131 16.33 11.58 -1.34
C LEU A 131 17.51 10.64 -1.60
N THR A 132 18.67 10.94 -1.02
CA THR A 132 19.85 10.08 -1.13
C THR A 132 19.74 8.86 -0.20
N THR A 133 20.56 7.84 -0.45
CA THR A 133 20.68 6.69 0.47
C THR A 133 21.03 7.08 1.89
N MET A 134 21.93 8.05 2.05
CA MET A 134 22.32 8.56 3.37
C MET A 134 21.15 9.26 4.06
N ASP A 135 20.35 10.04 3.32
CA ASP A 135 19.16 10.68 3.88
C ASP A 135 18.20 9.65 4.45
N ILE A 136 17.87 8.60 3.69
CA ILE A 136 16.94 7.56 4.11
C ILE A 136 17.48 6.77 5.32
N LEU A 137 18.75 6.37 5.30
CA LEU A 137 19.34 5.57 6.38
C LEU A 137 19.46 6.38 7.69
N SER A 138 19.79 7.67 7.61
CA SER A 138 19.98 8.52 8.80
C SER A 138 18.70 8.76 9.60
N ILE A 139 17.53 8.61 8.98
CA ILE A 139 16.21 8.80 9.61
C ILE A 139 15.42 7.48 9.73
N ASN A 140 16.07 6.34 9.47
CA ASN A 140 15.43 5.05 9.55
C ASN A 140 15.18 4.64 11.02
N ILE A 141 14.01 4.09 11.27
CA ILE A 141 13.60 3.68 12.62
C ILE A 141 13.43 2.16 12.78
N LEU A 142 13.75 1.38 11.74
CA LEU A 142 13.54 -0.06 11.72
C LEU A 142 14.73 -0.79 11.11
N GLN A 143 15.35 -1.69 11.87
CA GLN A 143 16.34 -2.62 11.34
C GLN A 143 15.76 -4.03 11.22
N TRP A 144 16.45 -4.90 10.48
CA TRP A 144 16.03 -6.27 10.22
C TRP A 144 17.12 -7.27 10.62
N ARG A 145 16.76 -8.28 11.42
CA ARG A 145 17.59 -9.47 11.66
C ARG A 145 16.91 -10.65 10.97
N GLY A 146 17.35 -10.96 9.74
CA GLY A 146 16.58 -11.83 8.86
C GLY A 146 15.19 -11.23 8.61
N TYR A 147 14.14 -12.00 8.89
CA TYR A 147 12.75 -11.52 8.78
C TYR A 147 12.19 -10.91 10.06
N GLN A 148 13.01 -10.73 11.10
CA GLN A 148 12.56 -10.14 12.36
C GLN A 148 12.74 -8.60 12.31
N PRO A 149 11.65 -7.83 12.42
CA PRO A 149 11.73 -6.39 12.57
C PRO A 149 12.22 -6.04 13.98
N ILE A 150 13.23 -5.18 14.08
CA ILE A 150 13.75 -4.67 15.35
C ILE A 150 13.64 -3.13 15.32
N PRO A 151 12.81 -2.52 16.18
CA PRO A 151 12.74 -1.08 16.30
C PRO A 151 14.12 -0.51 16.67
N LEU A 152 14.53 0.57 16.01
CA LEU A 152 15.68 1.35 16.43
C LEU A 152 15.22 2.38 17.46
N GLU A 153 15.94 2.50 18.58
CA GLU A 153 15.66 3.55 19.55
C GLU A 153 15.99 4.91 18.93
N ALA A 154 14.94 5.66 18.56
CA ALA A 154 15.10 7.04 18.16
C ALA A 154 15.34 7.90 19.41
N ALA A 155 16.59 8.20 19.73
CA ALA A 155 16.95 9.09 20.84
C ALA A 155 16.20 10.44 20.77
N ARG A 156 15.84 10.88 19.56
CA ARG A 156 14.86 11.95 19.29
C ARG A 156 14.14 11.63 17.97
N TYR A 157 12.82 11.45 18.00
CA TYR A 157 12.01 11.29 16.78
C TYR A 157 12.12 12.57 15.92
N PRO A 158 12.85 12.56 14.78
CA PRO A 158 13.12 13.75 13.96
C PRO A 158 11.87 14.20 13.22
N ALA A 159 11.83 15.40 12.62
CA ALA A 159 10.67 15.85 11.84
C ALA A 159 10.25 14.88 10.70
N LYS A 160 11.20 14.05 10.25
CA LYS A 160 11.09 13.09 9.15
C LYS A 160 11.61 11.74 9.63
N VAL A 161 10.99 10.65 9.20
CA VAL A 161 11.43 9.28 9.46
C VAL A 161 11.28 8.43 8.21
N SER A 162 12.09 7.38 8.12
CA SER A 162 11.93 6.32 7.13
C SER A 162 11.68 4.98 7.82
N VAL A 163 10.95 4.11 7.15
CA VAL A 163 10.78 2.71 7.54
C VAL A 163 11.19 1.84 6.37
N LEU A 164 12.39 1.26 6.46
CA LEU A 164 12.94 0.37 5.45
C LEU A 164 12.38 -1.05 5.59
N PHE A 165 12.14 -1.70 4.45
CA PHE A 165 11.65 -3.07 4.35
C PHE A 165 12.45 -3.82 3.29
N PRO A 166 12.94 -5.04 3.60
CA PRO A 166 13.55 -5.89 2.58
C PRO A 166 12.47 -6.36 1.59
N PRO A 167 12.82 -6.57 0.31
CA PRO A 167 11.94 -7.21 -0.65
C PRO A 167 11.57 -8.60 -0.13
N THR A 168 10.27 -8.86 0.01
CA THR A 168 9.76 -10.15 0.44
C THR A 168 8.78 -10.70 -0.57
N THR A 169 8.97 -11.94 -0.99
CA THR A 169 7.95 -12.71 -1.68
C THR A 169 6.80 -13.04 -0.73
N LYS A 170 5.65 -13.44 -1.30
CA LYS A 170 4.50 -13.91 -0.49
C LYS A 170 4.87 -15.08 0.42
N TYR A 171 5.75 -15.97 -0.04
CA TYR A 171 6.21 -17.12 0.73
C TYR A 171 7.10 -16.70 1.91
N GLU A 172 8.02 -15.77 1.69
CA GLU A 172 8.89 -15.24 2.73
C GLU A 172 8.11 -14.44 3.77
N LEU A 173 7.15 -13.61 3.35
CA LEU A 173 6.26 -12.91 4.26
C LEU A 173 5.43 -13.89 5.11
N LYS A 174 4.88 -14.94 4.50
CA LYS A 174 4.15 -15.99 5.23
C LYS A 174 5.08 -16.66 6.25
N THR A 175 6.28 -17.06 5.83
CA THR A 175 7.27 -17.69 6.69
C THR A 175 7.69 -16.78 7.84
N ALA A 176 7.84 -15.48 7.58
CA ALA A 176 8.16 -14.48 8.59
C ALA A 176 7.07 -14.37 9.65
N ILE A 177 5.80 -14.32 9.23
CA ILE A 177 4.63 -14.28 10.12
C ILE A 177 4.54 -15.57 10.94
N ASP A 178 4.70 -16.73 10.29
CA ASP A 178 4.53 -18.04 10.93
C ASP A 178 5.69 -18.37 11.92
N ARG A 179 6.91 -17.86 11.68
CA ARG A 179 8.11 -18.19 12.49
C ARG A 179 8.51 -17.15 13.55
N ASN A 180 8.09 -15.90 13.41
CA ASN A 180 8.47 -14.84 14.33
C ASN A 180 7.25 -14.39 15.12
N GLU A 181 7.08 -14.97 16.31
CA GLU A 181 6.06 -14.58 17.27
C GLU A 181 6.29 -13.12 17.67
N GLY A 182 5.55 -12.21 17.04
CA GLY A 182 5.73 -10.76 17.21
C GLY A 182 5.97 -9.98 15.91
N PHE A 183 6.18 -10.62 14.76
CA PHE A 183 6.38 -9.92 13.48
C PHE A 183 5.31 -8.86 13.20
N LEU A 184 4.04 -9.29 13.21
CA LEU A 184 2.90 -8.40 12.94
C LEU A 184 2.71 -7.38 14.05
N LYS A 185 2.90 -7.79 15.31
CA LYS A 185 2.76 -6.94 16.50
C LYS A 185 3.77 -5.80 16.46
N THR A 186 5.06 -6.09 16.25
CA THR A 186 6.13 -5.10 16.19
C THR A 186 5.88 -4.09 15.06
N LEU A 187 5.53 -4.57 13.86
CA LEU A 187 5.27 -3.66 12.73
C LEU A 187 4.04 -2.79 12.98
N PHE A 188 2.97 -3.36 13.54
CA PHE A 188 1.80 -2.59 13.93
C PHE A 188 2.15 -1.52 14.97
N GLU A 189 2.89 -1.88 16.02
CA GLU A 189 3.30 -0.97 17.08
C GLU A 189 4.19 0.17 16.57
N ILE A 190 5.08 -0.09 15.61
CA ILE A 190 5.90 0.94 14.97
C ILE A 190 5.02 1.97 14.25
N PHE A 191 4.16 1.54 13.34
CA PHE A 191 3.31 2.44 12.58
C PHE A 191 2.28 3.15 13.45
N ASP A 192 1.70 2.47 14.42
CA ASP A 192 0.74 3.06 15.36
C ASP A 192 1.41 4.10 16.28
N SER A 193 2.64 3.83 16.73
CA SER A 193 3.46 4.77 17.50
C SER A 193 3.83 6.01 16.69
N LEU A 194 4.21 5.85 15.42
CA LEU A 194 4.44 6.96 14.50
C LEU A 194 3.17 7.79 14.28
N HIS A 195 2.04 7.13 14.01
CA HIS A 195 0.77 7.82 13.82
C HIS A 195 0.36 8.63 15.06
N LYS A 196 0.45 8.03 16.26
CA LYS A 196 0.17 8.72 17.54
C LYS A 196 1.10 9.92 17.80
N LYS A 197 2.30 9.91 17.23
CA LYS A 197 3.27 11.03 17.28
C LYS A 197 3.08 12.06 16.16
N GLY A 198 2.01 11.93 15.36
CA GLY A 198 1.65 12.87 14.30
C GLY A 198 2.35 12.63 12.97
N TYR A 199 2.96 11.47 12.75
CA TYR A 199 3.56 11.15 11.45
C TYR A 199 2.51 10.66 10.45
N GLY A 200 2.51 11.26 9.26
CA GLY A 200 1.75 10.83 8.09
C GLY A 200 2.65 10.18 7.05
N PHE A 201 2.07 9.30 6.22
CA PHE A 201 2.77 8.75 5.05
C PHE A 201 2.93 9.84 3.99
N THR A 202 4.16 10.14 3.59
CA THR A 202 4.45 11.19 2.61
C THR A 202 4.93 10.62 1.29
N TRP A 203 5.72 9.54 1.31
CA TRP A 203 6.21 8.91 0.10
C TRP A 203 6.56 7.44 0.31
N PHE A 204 6.75 6.73 -0.79
CA PHE A 204 7.33 5.40 -0.81
C PHE A 204 8.11 5.17 -2.10
N ASP A 205 9.28 4.56 -1.97
CA ASP A 205 10.08 4.15 -3.13
C ASP A 205 10.97 2.96 -2.78
N LYS A 206 11.80 2.55 -3.74
CA LYS A 206 12.87 1.59 -3.58
C LYS A 206 14.23 2.28 -3.51
N ILE A 207 15.15 1.68 -2.78
CA ILE A 207 16.53 2.14 -2.66
C ILE A 207 17.47 0.94 -2.68
N ARG A 208 18.66 1.11 -3.27
CA ARG A 208 19.71 0.09 -3.22
C ARG A 208 20.73 0.49 -2.17
N ILE A 209 20.97 -0.40 -1.21
CA ILE A 209 22.04 -0.34 -0.21
C ILE A 209 23.00 -1.52 -0.43
N GLU A 210 24.11 -1.58 0.32
CA GLU A 210 25.13 -2.63 0.14
C GLU A 210 24.53 -4.03 0.28
N GLU A 211 23.57 -4.19 1.19
CA GLU A 211 22.86 -5.43 1.49
C GLU A 211 21.79 -5.81 0.43
N GLY A 212 21.47 -4.92 -0.51
CA GLY A 212 20.56 -5.20 -1.62
C GLY A 212 19.53 -4.12 -1.90
N LEU A 213 18.48 -4.48 -2.63
CA LEU A 213 17.32 -3.61 -2.85
C LEU A 213 16.47 -3.60 -1.58
N PHE A 214 15.98 -2.45 -1.17
CA PHE A 214 15.01 -2.25 -0.10
C PHE A 214 13.89 -1.35 -0.61
N TYR A 215 12.75 -1.37 0.05
CA TYR A 215 11.73 -0.33 -0.11
C TYR A 215 11.63 0.48 1.17
N TYR A 216 11.22 1.72 1.07
CA TYR A 216 11.04 2.57 2.23
C TYR A 216 9.70 3.29 2.16
N TYR A 217 9.04 3.41 3.31
CA TYR A 217 8.07 4.48 3.54
C TYR A 217 8.82 5.67 4.10
N TYR A 218 8.54 6.84 3.55
CA TYR A 218 8.99 8.11 4.10
C TYR A 218 7.80 8.81 4.73
N MET A 219 7.93 9.16 6.01
CA MET A 219 6.87 9.73 6.82
C MET A 219 7.34 11.03 7.47
N THR A 220 6.45 12.00 7.56
CA THR A 220 6.78 13.31 8.14
C THR A 220 5.76 13.67 9.20
N LYS A 221 6.19 14.46 10.21
CA LYS A 221 5.24 15.10 11.12
C LYS A 221 4.46 16.12 10.31
N GLU A 222 3.24 15.77 9.90
CA GLU A 222 2.34 16.73 9.31
C GLU A 222 1.84 17.65 10.42
N LEU A 223 2.21 18.93 10.36
CA LEU A 223 1.40 19.99 10.95
C LEU A 223 0.06 19.98 10.21
N ASN A 224 -0.91 19.20 10.70
CA ASN A 224 -2.33 19.29 10.36
C ASN A 224 -2.63 19.91 8.99
N ILE A 225 -2.28 19.26 7.89
CA ILE A 225 -3.01 19.48 6.64
C ILE A 225 -4.12 18.43 6.64
N LEU A 226 -5.03 18.60 7.60
CA LEU A 226 -6.37 18.03 7.52
C LEU A 226 -7.03 18.69 6.31
N ARG A 227 -6.82 18.11 5.13
CA ARG A 227 -7.84 18.13 4.08
C ARG A 227 -8.59 16.80 4.17
N PHE A 228 -9.39 16.68 5.23
CA PHE A 228 -10.48 15.71 5.29
C PHE A 228 -11.76 16.43 4.87
#